data_AF-A0A7K4IDE8-F1
#
_entry.id   AF-A0A7K4IDE8-F1
#
_cell.length_a   1.000
_cell.length_b   1.000
_cell.length_c   1.000
_cell.angle_alpha   90.00
_cell.angle_beta   90.00
_cell.angle_gamma   90.00
#
_symmetry.space_group_name_H-M   'P 1'
#
loop_
_entity.id
_entity.type
_entity.pdbx_description
1 polymer ?
#
loop_
_entity_poly.entity_id
_entity_poly.type
_entity_poly.pdbx_seq_one_letter_code
_entity_poly.pdbx_strand_id
1 'polypeptide(L)'
;MTTLLDAAAQESFGKSTLYDHIAPTLSRLDMEIIRSIPEGGNWQDIPLEVASKSVRIMRIRASGGRTTYYGRLRRDAPSPTVNTFFHRPGNGSFVHPVQDRMISLREAARLQSFPDSFRFVGPRSSVYRQIGNAVPPLLAYALGRCVHKSRVVDMFCGAGGLSQGLKMAGHSVVAAFDRERHMCSTFRLNHPDALVREVAVSSLCLPSIVEDIESVLRGRTLGLLAGGPPCQGFSTAGRMDKTDPRNSLVFSMTDLVRELQPEAVLIENVLGLRSFRGGDTIADLTGRLNELGYETETMVLKAEQYGVPQRRRRVFLVASRDGERPEAPRTILPEYARTRRSGSRSASHAESAPITVEAAIGDLPAIPSGGGDQVMTYRPEWTRTDYQRYSRGTLDSGSFLDRLSRVNT
;
A
#
# COMPACT_ATOMS: atom_id res chain seq x y z
N MET A 1 -40.68 -5.33 24.87
CA MET A 1 -40.53 -5.34 23.39
C MET A 1 -39.46 -4.35 22.89
N THR A 2 -38.62 -3.80 23.77
CA THR A 2 -37.67 -2.71 23.43
C THR A 2 -36.20 -3.15 23.52
N THR A 3 -35.91 -4.44 23.39
CA THR A 3 -34.54 -4.99 23.60
C THR A 3 -34.01 -5.82 22.42
N LEU A 4 -34.87 -6.22 21.48
CA LEU A 4 -34.45 -6.94 20.26
C LEU A 4 -34.18 -6.00 19.07
N LEU A 5 -34.88 -4.85 19.02
CA LEU A 5 -34.67 -3.83 17.98
C LEU A 5 -33.34 -3.07 18.16
N ASP A 6 -32.93 -2.80 19.41
CA ASP A 6 -31.65 -2.11 19.69
C ASP A 6 -30.43 -3.02 19.49
N ALA A 7 -30.55 -4.33 19.76
CA ALA A 7 -29.50 -5.30 19.49
C ALA A 7 -29.31 -5.54 17.98
N ALA A 8 -30.40 -5.64 17.21
CA ALA A 8 -30.34 -5.73 15.75
C ALA A 8 -29.84 -4.43 15.10
N ALA A 9 -30.19 -3.26 15.66
CA ALA A 9 -29.62 -1.99 15.26
C ALA A 9 -28.11 -1.95 15.53
N GLN A 10 -27.65 -2.30 16.74
CA GLN A 10 -26.22 -2.37 17.08
C GLN A 10 -25.43 -3.40 16.25
N GLU A 11 -25.99 -4.58 15.95
CA GLU A 11 -25.38 -5.56 15.04
C GLU A 11 -25.33 -5.06 13.58
N SER A 12 -26.33 -4.27 13.14
CA SER A 12 -26.32 -3.64 11.81
C SER A 12 -25.35 -2.45 11.72
N PHE A 13 -25.15 -1.71 12.82
CA PHE A 13 -24.16 -0.63 12.93
C PHE A 13 -22.74 -1.17 12.74
N GLY A 14 -22.42 -2.34 13.33
CA GLY A 14 -21.13 -3.00 13.14
C GLY A 14 -20.83 -3.42 11.70
N LYS A 15 -21.87 -3.76 10.92
CA LYS A 15 -21.72 -4.21 9.52
C LYS A 15 -21.70 -3.09 8.49
N SER A 16 -22.12 -1.88 8.84
CA SER A 16 -22.29 -0.76 7.89
C SER A 16 -21.42 0.46 8.22
N THR A 17 -20.39 0.29 9.05
CA THR A 17 -19.51 1.39 9.45
C THR A 17 -18.33 1.55 8.50
N LEU A 18 -18.05 2.79 8.09
CA LEU A 18 -16.92 3.21 7.29
C LEU A 18 -16.04 4.16 8.11
N TYR A 19 -14.73 3.92 8.12
CA TYR A 19 -13.76 4.77 8.80
C TYR A 19 -12.97 5.62 7.81
N ASP A 20 -12.51 6.79 8.24
CA ASP A 20 -11.55 7.62 7.51
C ASP A 20 -12.04 8.08 6.11
N HIS A 21 -13.35 8.23 5.89
CA HIS A 21 -13.87 8.72 4.61
C HIS A 21 -13.91 10.25 4.59
N ILE A 22 -12.71 10.86 4.56
CA ILE A 22 -12.51 12.30 4.67
C ILE A 22 -11.68 12.80 3.48
N ALA A 23 -12.18 13.84 2.80
CA ALA A 23 -11.46 14.52 1.72
C ALA A 23 -10.68 15.74 2.23
N PRO A 24 -9.51 16.07 1.67
CA PRO A 24 -8.83 17.33 1.97
C PRO A 24 -9.61 18.52 1.40
N THR A 25 -9.47 19.67 2.05
CA THR A 25 -10.01 20.94 1.56
C THR A 25 -9.11 21.49 0.45
N LEU A 26 -9.74 21.96 -0.63
CA LEU A 26 -9.05 22.62 -1.73
C LEU A 26 -9.17 24.14 -1.63
N SER A 27 -8.13 24.84 -2.09
CA SER A 27 -8.22 26.28 -2.30
C SER A 27 -9.22 26.61 -3.42
N ARG A 28 -9.71 27.85 -3.47
CA ARG A 28 -10.58 28.31 -4.57
C ARG A 28 -9.93 28.11 -5.93
N LEU A 29 -8.63 28.40 -6.03
CA LEU A 29 -7.86 28.23 -7.27
C LEU A 29 -7.70 26.75 -7.64
N ASP A 30 -7.35 25.88 -6.68
CA ASP A 30 -7.26 24.44 -6.95
C ASP A 30 -8.61 23.85 -7.36
N MET A 31 -9.71 24.31 -6.75
CA MET A 31 -11.07 23.91 -7.13
C MET A 31 -11.40 24.34 -8.57
N GLU A 32 -11.07 25.57 -8.94
CA GLU A 32 -11.23 26.07 -10.31
C GLU A 32 -10.41 25.22 -11.30
N ILE A 33 -9.17 24.89 -10.94
CA ILE A 33 -8.27 24.05 -11.73
C ILE A 33 -8.86 22.65 -11.93
N ILE A 34 -9.24 21.93 -10.88
CA ILE A 34 -9.64 20.52 -11.03
C ILE A 34 -10.98 20.36 -11.79
N ARG A 35 -11.86 21.37 -11.70
CA ARG A 35 -13.14 21.39 -12.43
C ARG A 35 -12.96 21.42 -13.94
N SER A 36 -11.88 22.00 -14.43
CA SER A 36 -11.60 22.04 -15.86
C SER A 36 -11.00 20.74 -16.40
N ILE A 37 -10.68 19.79 -15.52
CA ILE A 37 -9.98 18.55 -15.91
C ILE A 37 -11.01 17.44 -16.06
N PRO A 38 -11.22 16.88 -17.27
CA PRO A 38 -12.16 15.79 -17.50
C PRO A 38 -11.68 14.47 -16.88
N GLU A 39 -12.55 13.46 -16.80
CA GLU A 39 -12.17 12.11 -16.35
C GLU A 39 -10.98 11.58 -17.16
N GLY A 40 -9.92 11.14 -16.47
CA GLY A 40 -8.66 10.72 -17.09
C GLY A 40 -7.78 11.84 -17.66
N GLY A 41 -8.20 13.09 -17.56
CA GLY A 41 -7.42 14.28 -17.91
C GLY A 41 -6.36 14.62 -16.86
N ASN A 42 -5.53 15.62 -17.17
CA ASN A 42 -4.44 16.10 -16.32
C ASN A 42 -4.17 17.61 -16.54
N TRP A 43 -3.00 18.10 -16.11
CA TRP A 43 -2.59 19.50 -16.27
C TRP A 43 -2.66 20.04 -17.72
N GLN A 44 -2.56 19.16 -18.72
CA GLN A 44 -2.64 19.51 -20.14
C GLN A 44 -4.05 19.97 -20.54
N ASP A 45 -5.08 19.52 -19.83
CA ASP A 45 -6.48 19.85 -20.11
C ASP A 45 -6.92 21.16 -19.44
N ILE A 46 -6.10 21.74 -18.55
CA ILE A 46 -6.41 22.99 -17.86
C ILE A 46 -6.37 24.15 -18.88
N PRO A 47 -7.45 24.91 -19.11
CA PRO A 47 -7.42 26.04 -20.04
C PRO A 47 -6.38 27.11 -19.68
N LEU A 48 -5.87 27.85 -20.67
CA LEU A 48 -4.76 28.79 -20.46
C LEU A 48 -5.14 29.92 -19.49
N GLU A 49 -6.40 30.38 -19.54
CA GLU A 49 -6.98 31.40 -18.68
C GLU A 49 -7.07 30.98 -17.22
N VAL A 50 -7.21 29.68 -16.94
CA VAL A 50 -7.17 29.13 -15.57
C VAL A 50 -5.71 28.88 -15.18
N ALA A 51 -4.91 28.32 -16.10
CA ALA A 51 -3.50 28.01 -15.87
C ALA A 51 -2.66 29.25 -15.55
N SER A 52 -2.94 30.39 -16.19
CA SER A 52 -2.21 31.66 -15.99
C SER A 52 -2.34 32.21 -14.56
N LYS A 53 -3.38 31.81 -13.83
CA LYS A 53 -3.58 32.14 -12.40
C LYS A 53 -2.64 31.37 -11.48
N SER A 54 -1.93 30.36 -11.97
CA SER A 54 -1.03 29.50 -11.19
C SER A 54 0.37 29.45 -11.78
N VAL A 55 1.32 30.10 -11.11
CA VAL A 55 2.77 30.04 -11.45
C VAL A 55 3.25 28.59 -11.55
N ARG A 56 2.73 27.70 -10.69
CA ARG A 56 3.09 26.28 -10.70
C ARG A 56 2.66 25.59 -12.00
N ILE A 57 1.44 25.82 -12.48
CA ILE A 57 0.96 25.20 -13.72
C ILE A 57 1.71 25.78 -14.91
N MET A 58 1.98 27.09 -14.93
CA MET A 58 2.77 27.71 -15.98
C MET A 58 4.20 27.14 -16.06
N ARG A 59 4.84 26.88 -14.91
CA ARG A 59 6.14 26.16 -14.88
C ARG A 59 6.03 24.74 -15.43
N ILE A 60 4.99 24.00 -15.06
CA ILE A 60 4.76 22.63 -15.56
C ILE A 60 4.58 22.64 -17.09
N ARG A 61 3.82 23.60 -17.63
CA ARG A 61 3.62 23.78 -19.08
C ARG A 61 4.95 24.06 -19.78
N ALA A 62 5.75 24.98 -19.24
CA ALA A 62 7.06 25.34 -19.81
C ALA A 62 8.07 24.17 -19.77
N SER A 63 8.07 23.36 -18.70
CA SER A 63 9.01 22.25 -18.53
C SER A 63 8.53 20.92 -19.12
N GLY A 64 7.35 20.87 -19.76
CA GLY A 64 6.75 19.63 -20.26
C GLY A 64 6.44 18.59 -19.18
N GLY A 65 6.02 19.03 -17.98
CA GLY A 65 5.96 18.23 -16.76
C GLY A 65 5.20 16.90 -16.84
N ARG A 66 5.29 16.08 -15.77
CA ARG A 66 4.77 14.70 -15.76
C ARG A 66 3.27 14.68 -16.05
N THR A 67 2.83 13.78 -16.95
CA THR A 67 1.41 13.60 -17.31
C THR A 67 0.52 13.16 -16.16
N THR A 68 1.11 12.79 -15.02
CA THR A 68 0.36 12.48 -13.80
C THR A 68 -0.06 13.72 -13.01
N TYR A 69 0.60 14.88 -13.18
CA TYR A 69 0.29 16.07 -12.38
C TYR A 69 -1.11 16.60 -12.67
N TYR A 70 -1.82 17.00 -11.61
CA TYR A 70 -3.22 17.42 -11.67
C TYR A 70 -4.13 16.37 -12.34
N GLY A 71 -3.80 15.09 -12.22
CA GLY A 71 -4.55 14.04 -12.90
C GLY A 71 -5.89 13.73 -12.23
N ARG A 72 -6.95 13.61 -13.03
CA ARG A 72 -8.22 13.00 -12.62
C ARG A 72 -8.20 11.51 -12.91
N LEU A 73 -8.59 10.72 -11.90
CA LEU A 73 -8.62 9.27 -12.04
C LEU A 73 -9.58 8.85 -13.16
N ARG A 74 -9.26 7.72 -13.80
CA ARG A 74 -10.15 7.03 -14.74
C ARG A 74 -10.90 5.94 -14.01
N ARG A 75 -12.21 5.83 -14.19
CA ARG A 75 -13.04 4.77 -13.61
C ARG A 75 -12.73 3.39 -14.16
N ASP A 76 -12.35 3.32 -15.43
CA ASP A 76 -12.15 2.09 -16.21
C ASP A 76 -10.72 1.53 -16.14
N ALA A 77 -9.85 2.09 -15.30
CA ALA A 77 -8.45 1.71 -15.19
C ALA A 77 -8.00 1.63 -13.73
N PRO A 78 -6.93 0.91 -13.41
CA PRO A 78 -6.31 0.95 -12.08
C PRO A 78 -5.70 2.34 -11.81
N SER A 79 -5.73 2.76 -10.55
CA SER A 79 -5.15 4.04 -10.13
C SER A 79 -3.63 4.08 -10.42
N PRO A 80 -3.04 5.25 -10.75
CA PRO A 80 -1.62 5.48 -10.53
C PRO A 80 -1.21 5.28 -9.07
N THR A 81 0.09 5.18 -8.80
CA THR A 81 0.61 4.96 -7.46
C THR A 81 0.12 6.01 -6.46
N VAL A 82 -0.54 5.57 -5.39
CA VAL A 82 -0.89 6.40 -4.23
C VAL A 82 0.39 6.76 -3.48
N ASN A 83 0.70 8.05 -3.39
CA ASN A 83 1.91 8.57 -2.74
C ASN A 83 1.56 9.41 -1.50
N THR A 84 2.54 9.81 -0.69
CA THR A 84 2.31 10.54 0.56
C THR A 84 1.71 11.95 0.39
N PHE A 85 1.55 12.42 -0.84
CA PHE A 85 1.01 13.73 -1.19
C PHE A 85 -0.32 13.62 -1.96
N PHE A 86 -1.05 12.51 -1.85
CA PHE A 86 -2.33 12.32 -2.55
C PHE A 86 -3.42 13.36 -2.21
N HIS A 87 -3.19 14.16 -1.16
CA HIS A 87 -4.02 15.30 -0.79
C HIS A 87 -3.80 16.56 -1.64
N ARG A 88 -2.81 16.56 -2.55
CA ARG A 88 -2.45 17.72 -3.39
C ARG A 88 -2.63 17.39 -4.87
N PRO A 89 -3.37 18.19 -5.65
CA PRO A 89 -3.63 17.90 -7.06
C PRO A 89 -2.34 17.93 -7.90
N GLY A 90 -1.41 18.84 -7.61
CA GLY A 90 -0.17 18.94 -8.37
C GLY A 90 0.86 17.83 -8.14
N ASN A 91 0.57 16.82 -7.30
CA ASN A 91 1.53 15.80 -6.88
C ASN A 91 1.23 14.40 -7.45
N GLY A 92 0.28 14.29 -8.36
CA GLY A 92 -0.08 13.05 -9.04
C GLY A 92 -1.52 13.07 -9.49
N SER A 93 -2.04 11.89 -9.84
CA SER A 93 -3.40 11.75 -10.34
C SER A 93 -4.31 11.25 -9.22
N PHE A 94 -4.83 12.20 -8.45
CA PHE A 94 -5.57 11.93 -7.21
C PHE A 94 -6.88 12.71 -7.13
N VAL A 95 -7.28 13.40 -8.20
CA VAL A 95 -8.62 13.99 -8.28
C VAL A 95 -9.63 12.86 -8.48
N HIS A 96 -10.70 12.85 -7.70
CA HIS A 96 -11.76 11.84 -7.74
C HIS A 96 -12.34 11.74 -9.16
N PRO A 97 -12.67 10.54 -9.68
CA PRO A 97 -13.09 10.38 -11.07
C PRO A 97 -14.33 11.21 -11.46
N VAL A 98 -15.29 11.36 -10.55
CA VAL A 98 -16.59 12.01 -10.84
C VAL A 98 -16.96 13.15 -9.88
N GLN A 99 -16.17 13.41 -8.85
CA GLN A 99 -16.46 14.45 -7.84
C GLN A 99 -15.37 15.52 -7.91
N ASP A 100 -15.71 16.79 -7.71
CA ASP A 100 -14.75 17.90 -7.70
C ASP A 100 -14.03 18.01 -6.36
N ARG A 101 -13.22 16.99 -6.06
CA ARG A 101 -12.38 16.89 -4.88
C ARG A 101 -11.21 15.94 -5.13
N MET A 102 -10.25 15.96 -4.22
CA MET A 102 -9.26 14.88 -4.14
C MET A 102 -9.91 13.59 -3.61
N ILE A 103 -9.24 12.45 -3.82
CA ILE A 103 -9.61 11.21 -3.15
C ILE A 103 -9.51 11.34 -1.62
N SER A 104 -10.41 10.67 -0.92
CA SER A 104 -10.43 10.58 0.54
C SER A 104 -9.35 9.65 1.08
N LEU A 105 -9.10 9.69 2.40
CA LEU A 105 -8.20 8.74 3.07
C LEU A 105 -8.66 7.29 2.83
N ARG A 106 -9.95 6.99 2.99
CA ARG A 106 -10.52 5.65 2.75
C ARG A 106 -10.41 5.20 1.30
N GLU A 107 -10.65 6.09 0.34
CA GLU A 107 -10.46 5.77 -1.08
C GLU A 107 -9.00 5.45 -1.38
N ALA A 108 -8.06 6.23 -0.84
CA ALA A 108 -6.63 5.97 -0.98
C ALA A 108 -6.22 4.64 -0.29
N ALA A 109 -6.81 4.32 0.86
CA ALA A 109 -6.59 3.06 1.57
C ALA A 109 -7.11 1.85 0.77
N ARG A 110 -8.34 1.93 0.21
CA ARG A 110 -8.85 0.92 -0.72
C ARG A 110 -8.00 0.82 -1.98
N LEU A 111 -7.53 1.93 -2.54
CA LEU A 111 -6.62 1.86 -3.70
C LEU A 111 -5.28 1.16 -3.36
N GLN A 112 -4.89 1.13 -2.08
CA GLN A 112 -3.78 0.34 -1.55
C GLN A 112 -4.20 -1.05 -1.04
N SER A 113 -5.43 -1.51 -1.27
CA SER A 113 -5.99 -2.78 -0.80
C SER A 113 -6.07 -2.98 0.72
N PHE A 114 -6.18 -1.90 1.49
CA PHE A 114 -6.57 -2.04 2.89
C PHE A 114 -8.06 -2.39 3.00
N PRO A 115 -8.44 -3.34 3.89
CA PRO A 115 -9.84 -3.57 4.21
C PRO A 115 -10.45 -2.35 4.93
N ASP A 116 -11.76 -2.22 4.88
CA ASP A 116 -12.52 -1.12 5.49
C ASP A 116 -12.45 -1.15 7.02
N SER A 117 -12.21 -2.33 7.60
CA SER A 117 -11.95 -2.52 9.02
C SER A 117 -10.58 -1.99 9.47
N PHE A 118 -9.65 -1.74 8.54
CA PHE A 118 -8.34 -1.19 8.88
C PHE A 118 -8.46 0.29 9.23
N ARG A 119 -7.99 0.68 10.41
CA ARG A 119 -8.16 2.03 10.97
C ARG A 119 -6.82 2.74 11.11
N PHE A 120 -6.78 4.04 10.79
CA PHE A 120 -5.56 4.83 10.90
C PHE A 120 -5.60 5.77 12.12
N VAL A 121 -4.46 5.96 12.77
CA VAL A 121 -4.30 6.80 13.97
C VAL A 121 -3.34 7.96 13.68
N GLY A 122 -3.69 9.14 14.18
CA GLY A 122 -2.86 10.35 14.17
C GLY A 122 -3.40 11.46 13.26
N PRO A 123 -2.66 12.57 13.14
CA PRO A 123 -3.07 13.70 12.31
C PRO A 123 -3.08 13.31 10.82
N ARG A 124 -3.90 14.00 10.01
CA ARG A 124 -4.05 13.73 8.57
C ARG A 124 -2.70 13.66 7.83
N SER A 125 -1.76 14.54 8.18
CA SER A 125 -0.39 14.52 7.64
C SER A 125 0.35 13.20 7.87
N SER A 126 0.14 12.57 9.02
CA SER A 126 0.67 11.25 9.34
C SER A 126 -0.06 10.16 8.55
N VAL A 127 -1.39 10.22 8.47
CA VAL A 127 -2.19 9.22 7.75
C VAL A 127 -1.87 9.22 6.25
N TYR A 128 -1.60 10.38 5.64
CA TYR A 128 -1.11 10.43 4.26
C TYR A 128 0.21 9.67 4.07
N ARG A 129 1.14 9.78 5.03
CA ARG A 129 2.40 9.01 5.01
C ARG A 129 2.16 7.51 5.20
N GLN A 130 1.29 7.14 6.14
CA GLN A 130 0.89 5.76 6.43
C GLN A 130 0.40 5.05 5.17
N ILE A 131 -0.60 5.63 4.50
CA ILE A 131 -1.20 5.04 3.30
C ILE A 131 -0.24 5.08 2.10
N GLY A 132 0.44 6.21 1.87
CA GLY A 132 1.30 6.39 0.70
C GLY A 132 2.55 5.49 0.70
N ASN A 133 3.13 5.23 1.87
CA ASN A 133 4.31 4.39 2.01
C ASN A 133 4.01 2.90 2.12
N ALA A 134 2.79 2.51 2.50
CA ALA A 134 2.42 1.12 2.72
C ALA A 134 2.71 0.18 1.54
N VAL A 135 3.04 -1.07 1.88
CA VAL A 135 2.89 -2.23 0.99
C VAL A 135 1.39 -2.57 0.92
N PRO A 136 0.81 -2.74 -0.28
CA PRO A 136 -0.58 -3.15 -0.40
C PRO A 136 -0.84 -4.51 0.28
N PRO A 137 -1.86 -4.65 1.17
CA PRO A 137 -2.13 -5.92 1.84
C PRO A 137 -2.38 -7.11 0.91
N LEU A 138 -3.06 -6.94 -0.24
CA LEU A 138 -3.24 -8.06 -1.20
C LEU A 138 -1.93 -8.49 -1.87
N LEU A 139 -0.99 -7.55 -2.10
CA LEU A 139 0.33 -7.89 -2.62
C LEU A 139 1.16 -8.65 -1.58
N ALA A 140 1.12 -8.19 -0.33
CA ALA A 140 1.77 -8.87 0.80
C ALA A 140 1.12 -10.24 1.09
N TYR A 141 -0.18 -10.39 0.89
CA TYR A 141 -0.89 -11.66 0.99
C TYR A 141 -0.36 -12.68 -0.05
N ALA A 142 -0.21 -12.27 -1.31
CA ALA A 142 0.33 -13.14 -2.36
C ALA A 142 1.75 -13.63 -2.02
N LEU A 143 2.60 -12.75 -1.48
CA LEU A 143 3.93 -13.12 -0.99
C LEU A 143 3.87 -14.06 0.23
N GLY A 144 3.04 -13.76 1.22
CA GLY A 144 2.88 -14.60 2.41
C GLY A 144 2.41 -16.01 2.07
N ARG A 145 1.62 -16.19 1.01
CA ARG A 145 1.21 -17.51 0.52
C ARG A 145 2.36 -18.38 -0.02
N CYS A 146 3.53 -17.80 -0.32
CA CYS A 146 4.71 -18.51 -0.78
C CYS A 146 5.66 -18.89 0.37
N VAL A 147 5.35 -18.48 1.61
CA VAL A 147 6.13 -18.80 2.80
C VAL A 147 5.29 -19.70 3.70
N HIS A 148 5.91 -20.69 4.34
CA HIS A 148 5.20 -21.53 5.31
C HIS A 148 4.60 -20.68 6.44
N LYS A 149 3.35 -20.99 6.81
CA LYS A 149 2.64 -20.27 7.89
C LYS A 149 3.46 -20.33 9.17
N SER A 150 3.74 -19.17 9.73
CA SER A 150 4.72 -19.08 10.82
C SER A 150 4.53 -17.82 11.67
N ARG A 151 5.42 -17.65 12.65
CA ARG A 151 5.52 -16.43 13.46
C ARG A 151 6.35 -15.39 12.73
N VAL A 152 5.82 -14.18 12.66
CA VAL A 152 6.40 -13.07 11.90
C VAL A 152 6.82 -11.96 12.86
N VAL A 153 8.02 -11.44 12.65
CA VAL A 153 8.45 -10.14 13.16
C VAL A 153 8.53 -9.16 12.00
N ASP A 154 7.92 -7.98 12.14
CA ASP A 154 7.93 -6.93 11.11
C ASP A 154 8.78 -5.73 11.57
N MET A 155 9.95 -5.57 10.96
CA MET A 155 10.86 -4.46 11.19
C MET A 155 10.53 -3.30 10.24
N PHE A 156 10.53 -2.07 10.75
CA PHE A 156 10.12 -0.89 9.98
C PHE A 156 8.66 -1.01 9.49
N CYS A 157 7.78 -1.48 10.39
CA CYS A 157 6.45 -1.98 10.03
C CYS A 157 5.50 -0.90 9.48
N GLY A 158 5.80 0.37 9.71
CA GLY A 158 4.95 1.49 9.32
C GLY A 158 3.53 1.31 9.86
N ALA A 159 2.54 1.58 9.00
CA ALA A 159 1.13 1.39 9.37
C ALA A 159 0.74 -0.08 9.53
N GLY A 160 1.54 -1.03 9.03
CA GLY A 160 1.22 -2.47 9.06
C GLY A 160 0.64 -3.03 7.76
N GLY A 161 0.83 -2.38 6.61
CA GLY A 161 0.31 -2.90 5.32
C GLY A 161 0.89 -4.26 4.93
N LEU A 162 2.21 -4.46 5.13
CA LEU A 162 2.88 -5.74 4.93
C LEU A 162 2.34 -6.80 5.92
N SER A 163 2.39 -6.49 7.21
CA SER A 163 1.83 -7.33 8.29
C SER A 163 0.37 -7.72 8.09
N GLN A 164 -0.48 -6.81 7.60
CA GLN A 164 -1.88 -7.10 7.32
C GLN A 164 -2.03 -8.17 6.23
N GLY A 165 -1.25 -8.09 5.16
CA GLY A 165 -1.23 -9.12 4.13
C GLY A 165 -0.72 -10.47 4.63
N LEU A 166 0.35 -10.48 5.43
CA LEU A 166 0.88 -11.69 6.05
C LEU A 166 -0.13 -12.33 7.02
N LYS A 167 -0.82 -11.52 7.84
CA LYS A 167 -1.92 -11.99 8.70
C LYS A 167 -3.06 -12.60 7.88
N MET A 168 -3.45 -11.94 6.78
CA MET A 168 -4.46 -12.47 5.86
C MET A 168 -4.05 -13.83 5.26
N ALA A 169 -2.75 -14.06 5.01
CA ALA A 169 -2.22 -15.33 4.50
C ALA A 169 -2.13 -16.44 5.57
N GLY A 170 -2.44 -16.11 6.83
CA GLY A 170 -2.48 -17.05 7.95
C GLY A 170 -1.23 -17.07 8.82
N HIS A 171 -0.32 -16.11 8.65
CA HIS A 171 0.80 -15.93 9.57
C HIS A 171 0.36 -15.27 10.88
N SER A 172 1.11 -15.54 11.95
CA SER A 172 0.94 -14.89 13.25
C SER A 172 1.98 -13.79 13.37
N VAL A 173 1.57 -12.52 13.24
CA VAL A 173 2.47 -11.39 13.48
C VAL A 173 2.61 -11.18 14.98
N VAL A 174 3.80 -11.46 15.52
CA VAL A 174 4.02 -11.53 16.96
C VAL A 174 4.74 -10.31 17.53
N ALA A 175 5.58 -9.64 16.73
CA ALA A 175 6.19 -8.38 17.11
C ALA A 175 6.38 -7.45 15.91
N ALA A 176 6.38 -6.15 16.17
CA ALA A 176 6.60 -5.13 15.16
C ALA A 176 7.33 -3.91 15.74
N PHE A 177 8.23 -3.35 14.94
CA PHE A 177 9.12 -2.27 15.37
C PHE A 177 9.12 -1.12 14.36
N ASP A 178 8.88 0.10 14.81
CA ASP A 178 8.98 1.31 13.98
C ASP A 178 9.36 2.52 14.83
N ARG A 179 9.97 3.55 14.23
CA ARG A 179 10.37 4.77 14.94
C ARG A 179 9.25 5.79 15.09
N GLU A 180 8.20 5.72 14.28
CA GLU A 180 7.16 6.73 14.22
C GLU A 180 5.98 6.35 15.14
N ARG A 181 5.77 7.14 16.20
CA ARG A 181 4.68 6.95 17.18
C ARG A 181 3.31 6.65 16.57
N HIS A 182 2.91 7.41 15.55
CA HIS A 182 1.60 7.24 14.91
C HIS A 182 1.51 5.96 14.08
N MET A 183 2.61 5.52 13.45
CA MET A 183 2.68 4.23 12.75
C MET A 183 2.49 3.09 13.75
N CYS A 184 3.23 3.12 14.86
CA CYS A 184 3.08 2.16 15.95
C CYS A 184 1.67 2.15 16.55
N SER A 185 1.04 3.32 16.70
CA SER A 185 -0.31 3.43 17.23
C SER A 185 -1.35 2.83 16.29
N THR A 186 -1.23 3.07 14.99
CA THR A 186 -2.03 2.41 13.95
C THR A 186 -1.81 0.91 13.96
N PHE A 187 -0.56 0.45 14.06
CA PHE A 187 -0.24 -0.97 14.08
C PHE A 187 -0.92 -1.68 15.27
N ARG A 188 -0.76 -1.15 16.49
CA ARG A 188 -1.40 -1.69 17.71
C ARG A 188 -2.91 -1.82 17.58
N LEU A 189 -3.55 -0.82 16.96
CA LEU A 189 -5.01 -0.81 16.78
C LEU A 189 -5.48 -1.96 15.87
N ASN A 190 -4.73 -2.29 14.82
CA ASN A 190 -5.12 -3.31 13.83
C ASN A 190 -4.54 -4.70 14.12
N HIS A 191 -3.50 -4.77 14.96
CA HIS A 191 -2.78 -5.98 15.35
C HIS A 191 -2.63 -6.05 16.88
N PRO A 192 -3.74 -6.19 17.64
CA PRO A 192 -3.71 -6.11 19.10
C PRO A 192 -2.90 -7.24 19.76
N ASP A 193 -2.70 -8.35 19.07
CA ASP A 193 -1.97 -9.52 19.56
C ASP A 193 -0.45 -9.39 19.44
N ALA A 194 0.04 -8.39 18.70
CA ALA A 194 1.48 -8.19 18.46
C ALA A 194 2.09 -7.28 19.52
N LEU A 195 3.31 -7.60 19.96
CA LEU A 195 4.16 -6.64 20.65
C LEU A 195 4.54 -5.51 19.69
N VAL A 196 4.28 -4.25 20.04
CA VAL A 196 4.65 -3.11 19.18
C VAL A 196 5.51 -2.11 19.93
N ARG A 197 6.77 -2.01 19.51
CA ARG A 197 7.76 -1.12 20.13
C ARG A 197 8.08 0.06 19.23
N GLU A 198 7.96 1.25 19.80
CA GLU A 198 8.44 2.49 19.17
C GLU A 198 9.95 2.60 19.37
N VAL A 199 10.73 2.38 18.31
CA VAL A 199 12.19 2.37 18.37
C VAL A 199 12.80 2.81 17.05
N ALA A 200 13.83 3.66 17.13
CA ALA A 200 14.72 3.91 16.01
C ALA A 200 15.75 2.77 15.94
N VAL A 201 15.55 1.84 15.00
CA VAL A 201 16.47 0.72 14.77
C VAL A 201 17.87 1.26 14.48
N SER A 202 18.85 0.75 15.22
CA SER A 202 20.28 1.06 15.12
C SER A 202 21.05 -0.05 15.84
N SER A 203 22.36 -0.15 15.60
CA SER A 203 23.22 -1.15 16.26
C SER A 203 23.12 -1.11 17.79
N LEU A 204 22.93 0.07 18.38
CA LEU A 204 22.83 0.26 19.83
C LEU A 204 21.57 -0.34 20.45
N CYS A 205 20.48 -0.46 19.70
CA CYS A 205 19.21 -0.99 20.22
C CYS A 205 18.94 -2.44 19.80
N LEU A 206 19.74 -3.01 18.88
CA LEU A 206 19.60 -4.40 18.43
C LEU A 206 19.53 -5.42 19.58
N PRO A 207 20.40 -5.39 20.61
CA PRO A 207 20.31 -6.36 21.71
C PRO A 207 18.94 -6.35 22.39
N SER A 208 18.42 -5.16 22.70
CA SER A 208 17.10 -5.03 23.32
C SER A 208 15.94 -5.43 22.40
N ILE A 209 16.11 -5.34 21.07
CA ILE A 209 15.11 -5.79 20.10
C ILE A 209 15.11 -7.33 20.03
N VAL A 210 16.30 -7.94 20.07
CA VAL A 210 16.45 -9.41 20.14
C VAL A 210 15.80 -9.94 21.41
N GLU A 211 16.06 -9.34 22.58
CA GLU A 211 15.43 -9.72 23.86
C GLU A 211 13.89 -9.69 23.80
N ASP A 212 13.32 -8.62 23.23
CA ASP A 212 11.87 -8.51 23.02
C ASP A 212 11.33 -9.64 22.15
N ILE A 213 12.01 -9.95 21.05
CA ILE A 213 11.62 -11.00 20.10
C ILE A 213 11.70 -12.37 20.77
N GLU A 214 12.80 -12.69 21.43
CA GLU A 214 13.01 -13.96 22.13
C GLU A 214 11.97 -14.17 23.24
N SER A 215 11.65 -13.11 23.98
CA SER A 215 10.59 -13.13 25.01
C SER A 215 9.22 -13.50 24.44
N VAL A 216 8.86 -12.94 23.28
CA VAL A 216 7.61 -13.26 22.57
C VAL A 216 7.65 -14.66 21.97
N LEU A 217 8.80 -15.09 21.45
CA LEU A 217 8.98 -16.41 20.86
C LEU A 217 8.96 -17.53 21.90
N ARG A 218 9.38 -17.29 23.15
CA ARG A 218 9.40 -18.28 24.24
C ARG A 218 10.12 -19.58 23.83
N GLY A 219 11.32 -19.45 23.28
CA GLY A 219 12.15 -20.57 22.83
C GLY A 219 11.73 -21.25 21.52
N ARG A 220 10.73 -20.70 20.81
CA ARG A 220 10.33 -21.18 19.47
C ARG A 220 11.16 -20.46 18.40
N THR A 221 11.44 -21.14 17.29
CA THR A 221 12.12 -20.54 16.14
C THR A 221 11.27 -19.41 15.52
N LEU A 222 11.93 -18.35 15.06
CA LEU A 222 11.32 -17.30 14.26
C LEU A 222 11.11 -17.83 12.84
N GLY A 223 9.87 -17.87 12.36
CA GLY A 223 9.62 -18.38 11.01
C GLY A 223 9.86 -17.34 9.91
N LEU A 224 9.54 -16.07 10.16
CA LEU A 224 9.75 -15.02 9.17
C LEU A 224 10.18 -13.71 9.82
N LEU A 225 11.33 -13.19 9.40
CA LEU A 225 11.72 -11.81 9.65
C LEU A 225 11.38 -10.97 8.41
N ALA A 226 10.37 -10.12 8.52
CA ALA A 226 9.93 -9.22 7.46
C ALA A 226 10.36 -7.78 7.73
N GLY A 227 10.51 -6.96 6.70
CA GLY A 227 10.65 -5.52 6.90
C GLY A 227 10.88 -4.69 5.65
N GLY A 228 10.54 -3.40 5.75
CA GLY A 228 10.71 -2.40 4.70
C GLY A 228 11.68 -1.28 5.12
N PRO A 229 13.00 -1.54 5.23
CA PRO A 229 13.95 -0.56 5.74
C PRO A 229 13.92 0.73 4.90
N PRO A 230 13.93 1.91 5.55
CA PRO A 230 13.70 3.18 4.88
C PRO A 230 14.80 3.48 3.86
N CYS A 231 14.36 3.75 2.64
CA CYS A 231 15.21 3.90 1.46
C CYS A 231 15.16 5.36 0.96
N GLN A 232 15.33 6.33 1.86
CA GLN A 232 15.10 7.75 1.52
C GLN A 232 16.18 8.36 0.60
N GLY A 233 17.41 7.83 0.61
CA GLY A 233 18.45 8.16 -0.37
C GLY A 233 18.16 7.69 -1.80
N PHE A 234 17.07 6.93 -2.04
CA PHE A 234 16.87 6.09 -3.22
C PHE A 234 15.60 6.43 -4.02
N SER A 235 14.82 7.44 -3.63
CA SER A 235 13.51 7.73 -4.24
C SER A 235 13.60 8.55 -5.54
N THR A 236 12.79 8.18 -6.55
CA THR A 236 12.59 8.93 -7.81
C THR A 236 11.78 10.23 -7.63
N ALA A 237 11.27 10.48 -6.42
CA ALA A 237 10.43 11.62 -6.08
C ALA A 237 11.16 12.66 -5.20
N GLY A 238 12.37 12.35 -4.72
CA GLY A 238 13.22 13.23 -3.90
C GLY A 238 14.62 13.41 -4.51
N ARG A 239 15.48 14.18 -3.85
CA ARG A 239 16.89 14.39 -4.24
C ARG A 239 17.70 13.18 -3.74
N MET A 240 18.34 12.45 -4.66
CA MET A 240 19.11 11.24 -4.34
C MET A 240 20.36 11.62 -3.53
N ASP A 241 20.50 11.07 -2.32
CA ASP A 241 21.66 11.27 -1.45
C ASP A 241 22.28 9.92 -1.09
N LYS A 242 23.48 9.68 -1.64
CA LYS A 242 24.23 8.43 -1.47
C LYS A 242 24.88 8.29 -0.09
N THR A 243 24.96 9.39 0.66
CA THR A 243 25.58 9.48 1.99
C THR A 243 24.57 9.42 3.14
N ASP A 244 23.28 9.31 2.82
CA ASP A 244 22.22 9.24 3.82
C ASP A 244 22.46 8.08 4.81
N PRO A 245 22.58 8.36 6.12
CA PRO A 245 22.87 7.34 7.12
C PRO A 245 21.79 6.25 7.19
N ARG A 246 20.57 6.53 6.72
CA ARG A 246 19.47 5.56 6.67
C ARG A 246 19.74 4.41 5.70
N ASN A 247 20.66 4.58 4.76
CA ASN A 247 21.05 3.53 3.83
C ASN A 247 21.74 2.35 4.56
N SER A 248 22.24 2.56 5.78
CA SER A 248 22.82 1.50 6.61
C SER A 248 21.79 0.61 7.31
N LEU A 249 20.54 1.07 7.45
CA LEU A 249 19.48 0.35 8.17
C LEU A 249 19.09 -0.96 7.50
N VAL A 250 19.36 -1.08 6.20
CA VAL A 250 19.16 -2.33 5.46
C VAL A 250 20.10 -3.43 5.97
N PHE A 251 21.29 -3.09 6.48
CA PHE A 251 22.23 -4.05 7.07
C PHE A 251 21.88 -4.41 8.52
N SER A 252 21.12 -3.57 9.23
CA SER A 252 20.56 -3.95 10.53
C SER A 252 19.61 -5.15 10.42
N MET A 253 18.97 -5.34 9.25
CA MET A 253 18.22 -6.57 8.99
C MET A 253 19.16 -7.79 8.97
N THR A 254 20.31 -7.71 8.29
CA THR A 254 21.26 -8.83 8.26
C THR A 254 21.86 -9.15 9.62
N ASP A 255 22.08 -8.14 10.47
CA ASP A 255 22.50 -8.37 11.86
C ASP A 255 21.41 -9.12 12.64
N LEU A 256 20.15 -8.73 12.54
CA LEU A 256 19.03 -9.46 13.15
C LEU A 256 18.90 -10.89 12.62
N VAL A 257 19.12 -11.11 11.33
CA VAL A 257 19.14 -12.45 10.74
C VAL A 257 20.25 -13.30 11.34
N ARG A 258 21.44 -12.73 11.57
CA ARG A 258 22.55 -13.43 12.22
C ARG A 258 22.20 -13.85 13.65
N GLU A 259 21.62 -12.95 14.44
CA GLU A 259 21.30 -13.26 15.85
C GLU A 259 20.09 -14.21 15.98
N LEU A 260 19.02 -13.97 15.22
CA LEU A 260 17.73 -14.68 15.40
C LEU A 260 17.60 -15.95 14.56
N GLN A 261 18.45 -16.11 13.53
CA GLN A 261 18.45 -17.24 12.60
C GLN A 261 17.04 -17.65 12.12
N PRO A 262 16.21 -16.74 11.57
CA PRO A 262 14.86 -17.07 11.14
C PRO A 262 14.83 -18.17 10.05
N GLU A 263 13.70 -18.85 9.88
CA GLU A 263 13.53 -19.82 8.79
C GLU A 263 13.49 -19.11 7.42
N ALA A 264 12.85 -17.95 7.35
CA ALA A 264 12.78 -17.11 6.16
C ALA A 264 12.96 -15.61 6.46
N VAL A 265 13.36 -14.86 5.43
CA VAL A 265 13.54 -13.40 5.47
C VAL A 265 12.79 -12.77 4.30
N LEU A 266 12.09 -11.66 4.54
CA LEU A 266 11.40 -10.88 3.52
C LEU A 266 11.77 -9.40 3.65
N ILE A 267 12.49 -8.86 2.66
CA ILE A 267 12.85 -7.44 2.60
C ILE A 267 12.08 -6.78 1.45
N GLU A 268 11.23 -5.81 1.77
CA GLU A 268 10.51 -4.99 0.78
C GLU A 268 11.25 -3.67 0.50
N ASN A 269 11.24 -3.24 -0.77
CA ASN A 269 11.72 -1.91 -1.11
C ASN A 269 11.17 -1.31 -2.43
N VAL A 270 11.46 -0.03 -2.65
CA VAL A 270 11.14 0.71 -3.87
C VAL A 270 12.00 0.25 -5.06
N LEU A 271 11.46 0.38 -6.27
CA LEU A 271 12.15 -0.03 -7.51
C LEU A 271 13.51 0.65 -7.72
N GLY A 272 13.68 1.88 -7.22
CA GLY A 272 14.93 2.64 -7.31
C GLY A 272 16.13 1.97 -6.63
N LEU A 273 15.89 1.03 -5.70
CA LEU A 273 16.94 0.24 -5.05
C LEU A 273 17.78 -0.55 -6.07
N ARG A 274 17.18 -1.05 -7.16
CA ARG A 274 17.89 -1.84 -8.19
C ARG A 274 19.00 -1.07 -8.91
N SER A 275 18.85 0.23 -9.05
CA SER A 275 19.79 1.10 -9.76
C SER A 275 20.73 1.85 -8.81
N PHE A 276 20.52 1.75 -7.49
CA PHE A 276 21.31 2.50 -6.53
C PHE A 276 22.70 1.89 -6.37
N ARG A 277 23.71 2.77 -6.30
CA ARG A 277 25.15 2.40 -6.38
C ARG A 277 25.53 1.53 -7.60
N GLY A 278 24.67 1.37 -8.60
CA GLY A 278 24.92 0.47 -9.73
C GLY A 278 24.36 -0.95 -9.55
N GLY A 279 23.58 -1.20 -8.49
CA GLY A 279 23.02 -2.52 -8.16
C GLY A 279 23.61 -3.12 -6.88
N ASP A 280 24.68 -2.53 -6.36
CA ASP A 280 25.49 -3.06 -5.25
C ASP A 280 24.68 -3.37 -3.99
N THR A 281 23.68 -2.58 -3.61
CA THR A 281 22.97 -2.81 -2.34
C THR A 281 22.18 -4.11 -2.29
N ILE A 282 21.54 -4.51 -3.40
CA ILE A 282 20.84 -5.80 -3.44
C ILE A 282 21.86 -6.94 -3.46
N ALA A 283 22.92 -6.79 -4.25
CA ALA A 283 24.00 -7.78 -4.32
C ALA A 283 24.68 -7.99 -2.95
N ASP A 284 24.96 -6.91 -2.21
CA ASP A 284 25.54 -6.94 -0.87
C ASP A 284 24.64 -7.68 0.13
N LEU A 285 23.32 -7.43 0.09
CA LEU A 285 22.36 -8.11 0.96
C LEU A 285 22.26 -9.59 0.63
N THR A 286 22.17 -9.91 -0.67
CA THR A 286 22.19 -11.29 -1.16
C THR A 286 23.47 -12.01 -0.70
N GLY A 287 24.64 -11.40 -0.89
CA GLY A 287 25.92 -11.99 -0.45
C GLY A 287 25.94 -12.28 1.04
N ARG A 288 25.53 -11.32 1.88
CA ARG A 288 25.47 -11.49 3.34
C ARG A 288 24.49 -12.57 3.79
N LEU A 289 23.32 -12.67 3.14
CA LEU A 289 22.35 -13.71 3.45
C LEU A 289 22.84 -15.10 3.01
N ASN A 290 23.48 -15.19 1.85
CA ASN A 290 24.09 -16.43 1.37
C ASN A 290 25.24 -16.90 2.30
N GLU A 291 26.07 -15.98 2.78
CA GLU A 291 27.12 -16.27 3.79
C GLU A 291 26.53 -16.81 5.11
N LEU A 292 25.31 -16.40 5.46
CA LEU A 292 24.57 -16.92 6.62
C LEU A 292 23.81 -18.23 6.33
N GLY A 293 23.96 -18.78 5.13
CA GLY A 293 23.37 -20.05 4.71
C GLY A 293 21.93 -19.96 4.20
N TYR A 294 21.50 -18.81 3.66
CA TYR A 294 20.20 -18.67 3.03
C TYR A 294 20.29 -18.72 1.51
N GLU A 295 19.34 -19.40 0.88
CA GLU A 295 19.07 -19.25 -0.54
C GLU A 295 18.21 -18.00 -0.76
N THR A 296 18.53 -17.20 -1.79
CA THR A 296 17.90 -15.89 -2.00
C THR A 296 17.26 -15.76 -3.38
N GLU A 297 16.16 -15.01 -3.43
CA GLU A 297 15.51 -14.61 -4.68
C GLU A 297 15.10 -13.13 -4.64
N THR A 298 15.40 -12.39 -5.71
CA THR A 298 14.95 -11.00 -5.87
C THR A 298 13.92 -10.88 -6.97
N MET A 299 12.72 -10.43 -6.62
CA MET A 299 11.60 -10.31 -7.54
C MET A 299 11.04 -8.89 -7.62
N VAL A 300 10.54 -8.50 -8.80
CA VAL A 300 9.79 -7.25 -9.00
C VAL A 300 8.34 -7.57 -9.23
N LEU A 301 7.47 -7.20 -8.28
CA LEU A 301 6.04 -7.46 -8.39
C LEU A 301 5.28 -6.19 -8.76
N LYS A 302 4.27 -6.34 -9.61
CA LYS A 302 3.34 -5.29 -10.02
C LYS A 302 2.02 -5.53 -9.30
N ALA A 303 1.64 -4.63 -8.40
CA ALA A 303 0.50 -4.81 -7.51
C ALA A 303 -0.81 -5.08 -8.27
N GLU A 304 -0.99 -4.47 -9.45
CA GLU A 304 -2.14 -4.69 -10.31
C GLU A 304 -2.34 -6.16 -10.73
N GLN A 305 -1.27 -6.96 -10.73
CA GLN A 305 -1.31 -8.39 -11.07
C GLN A 305 -1.85 -9.28 -9.93
N TYR A 306 -2.03 -8.71 -8.74
CA TYR A 306 -2.43 -9.40 -7.50
C TYR A 306 -3.73 -8.83 -6.91
N GLY A 307 -4.61 -8.30 -7.76
CA GLY A 307 -5.91 -7.78 -7.36
C GLY A 307 -5.89 -6.40 -6.69
N VAL A 308 -4.74 -5.71 -6.67
CA VAL A 308 -4.67 -4.34 -6.16
C VAL A 308 -5.11 -3.35 -7.26
N PRO A 309 -6.06 -2.43 -7.01
CA PRO A 309 -6.57 -1.47 -8.00
C PRO A 309 -5.60 -0.30 -8.26
N GLN A 310 -4.31 -0.58 -8.33
CA GLN A 310 -3.24 0.41 -8.39
C GLN A 310 -2.02 -0.14 -9.11
N ARG A 311 -1.42 0.70 -9.96
CA ARG A 311 -0.17 0.43 -10.67
C ARG A 311 1.05 0.73 -9.81
N ARG A 312 1.33 -0.14 -8.84
CA ARG A 312 2.47 0.01 -7.91
C ARG A 312 3.48 -1.12 -8.13
N ARG A 313 4.74 -0.78 -8.43
CA ARG A 313 5.84 -1.75 -8.52
C ARG A 313 6.67 -1.74 -7.23
N ARG A 314 7.09 -2.92 -6.79
CA ARG A 314 7.95 -3.13 -5.62
C ARG A 314 8.97 -4.23 -5.86
N VAL A 315 10.12 -4.09 -5.22
CA VAL A 315 11.20 -5.08 -5.21
C VAL A 315 11.09 -5.82 -3.89
N PHE A 316 11.22 -7.14 -3.95
CA PHE A 316 11.25 -8.00 -2.78
C PHE A 316 12.50 -8.87 -2.88
N LEU A 317 13.28 -8.91 -1.80
CA LEU A 317 14.32 -9.91 -1.59
C LEU A 317 13.76 -10.91 -0.57
N VAL A 318 13.61 -12.15 -1.00
CA VAL A 318 13.16 -13.26 -0.16
C VAL A 318 14.37 -14.17 0.07
N ALA A 319 14.52 -14.68 1.29
CA ALA A 319 15.56 -15.63 1.62
C ALA A 319 14.99 -16.78 2.45
N SER A 320 15.47 -18.01 2.23
CA SER A 320 15.07 -19.20 2.98
C SER A 320 16.28 -20.03 3.42
N ARG A 321 16.18 -20.69 4.57
CA ARG A 321 17.23 -21.57 5.12
C ARG A 321 16.95 -23.06 4.87
N ASP A 322 15.80 -23.42 4.31
CA ASP A 322 15.42 -24.82 4.03
C ASP A 322 16.22 -25.49 2.90
N GLY A 323 17.10 -24.75 2.23
CA GLY A 323 17.90 -25.23 1.10
C GLY A 323 17.17 -25.15 -0.23
N GLU A 324 15.94 -24.62 -0.26
CA GLU A 324 15.19 -24.36 -1.48
C GLU A 324 15.21 -22.85 -1.80
N ARG A 325 15.37 -22.53 -3.09
CA ARG A 325 15.32 -21.14 -3.54
C ARG A 325 13.87 -20.63 -3.46
N PRO A 326 13.62 -19.47 -2.83
CA PRO A 326 12.26 -18.93 -2.76
C PRO A 326 11.66 -18.67 -4.14
N GLU A 327 10.39 -19.03 -4.30
CA GLU A 327 9.64 -18.80 -5.55
C GLU A 327 8.86 -17.48 -5.53
N ALA A 328 8.69 -16.88 -6.71
CA ALA A 328 7.80 -15.74 -6.87
C ALA A 328 6.33 -16.18 -6.82
N PRO A 329 5.43 -15.37 -6.25
CA PRO A 329 4.01 -15.70 -6.24
C PRO A 329 3.47 -15.82 -7.67
N ARG A 330 2.62 -16.83 -7.88
CA ARG A 330 1.92 -16.99 -9.16
C ARG A 330 1.14 -15.73 -9.49
N THR A 331 1.38 -15.21 -10.69
CA THR A 331 0.65 -14.06 -11.24
C THR A 331 -0.83 -14.42 -11.44
N ILE A 332 -1.74 -13.57 -10.95
CA ILE A 332 -3.20 -13.81 -10.99
C ILE A 332 -3.84 -13.12 -12.20
N LEU A 333 -3.41 -11.89 -12.49
CA LEU A 333 -3.91 -11.06 -13.58
C LEU A 333 -2.78 -10.77 -14.58
N PRO A 334 -3.07 -10.61 -15.88
CA PRO A 334 -2.06 -10.20 -16.85
C PRO A 334 -1.55 -8.80 -16.55
N GLU A 335 -0.45 -8.44 -17.18
CA GLU A 335 0.07 -7.07 -17.08
C GLU A 335 -0.89 -6.07 -17.74
N TYR A 336 -1.13 -4.96 -17.05
CA TYR A 336 -1.89 -3.84 -17.61
C TYR A 336 -1.07 -3.10 -18.69
N ALA A 337 -1.38 -3.36 -19.95
CA ALA A 337 -0.87 -2.57 -21.06
C ALA A 337 -1.61 -1.22 -21.13
N ARG A 338 -0.86 -0.09 -21.07
CA ARG A 338 -1.43 1.22 -21.45
C ARG A 338 -1.71 1.18 -22.95
N THR A 339 -2.93 0.91 -23.37
CA THR A 339 -3.31 1.18 -24.77
C THR A 339 -3.01 2.65 -25.06
N ARG A 340 -2.11 2.88 -26.03
CA ARG A 340 -1.88 4.23 -26.58
C ARG A 340 -3.23 4.72 -27.11
N ARG A 341 -3.50 6.01 -26.94
CA ARG A 341 -4.60 6.71 -27.63
C ARG A 341 -4.55 6.34 -29.12
N SER A 342 -5.40 5.43 -29.56
CA SER A 342 -5.89 5.36 -30.94
C SER A 342 -7.35 4.95 -30.89
N GLY A 343 -8.18 5.75 -31.57
CA GLY A 343 -9.59 5.45 -31.72
C GLY A 343 -9.75 4.16 -32.49
N SER A 344 -10.24 3.14 -31.81
CA SER A 344 -10.98 2.02 -32.40
C SER A 344 -11.71 1.35 -31.25
N ARG A 345 -13.00 1.64 -31.14
CA ARG A 345 -13.92 0.82 -30.36
C ARG A 345 -14.18 -0.45 -31.17
N SER A 346 -13.37 -1.48 -30.97
CA SER A 346 -13.85 -2.86 -31.12
C SER A 346 -13.98 -3.43 -29.72
N ALA A 347 -15.20 -3.37 -29.19
CA ALA A 347 -15.61 -4.14 -28.05
C ALA A 347 -15.67 -5.61 -28.48
N SER A 348 -14.59 -6.34 -28.26
CA SER A 348 -14.60 -7.79 -28.38
C SER A 348 -13.57 -8.39 -27.42
N HIS A 349 -14.13 -9.05 -26.41
CA HIS A 349 -13.56 -10.07 -25.54
C HIS A 349 -13.06 -9.57 -24.18
N ALA A 350 -13.79 -10.02 -23.17
CA ALA A 350 -13.52 -9.87 -21.75
C ALA A 350 -12.27 -10.68 -21.36
N GLU A 351 -11.10 -10.20 -21.77
CA GLU A 351 -9.81 -10.72 -21.34
C GLU A 351 -9.33 -9.90 -20.15
N SER A 352 -9.56 -10.44 -18.94
CA SER A 352 -8.79 -10.20 -17.71
C SER A 352 -8.18 -8.80 -17.51
N ALA A 353 -9.03 -7.80 -17.25
CA ALA A 353 -8.56 -6.47 -16.87
C ALA A 353 -8.22 -6.40 -15.37
N PRO A 354 -7.20 -5.63 -14.97
CA PRO A 354 -6.95 -5.36 -13.55
C PRO A 354 -8.13 -4.66 -12.88
N ILE A 355 -8.21 -4.76 -11.55
CA ILE A 355 -9.24 -4.08 -10.78
C ILE A 355 -9.19 -2.58 -11.04
N THR A 356 -10.33 -2.00 -11.42
CA THR A 356 -10.43 -0.59 -11.79
C THR A 356 -10.72 0.30 -10.58
N VAL A 357 -10.54 1.62 -10.73
CA VAL A 357 -10.93 2.60 -9.71
C VAL A 357 -12.43 2.49 -9.39
N GLU A 358 -13.30 2.36 -10.39
CA GLU A 358 -14.75 2.20 -10.16
C GLU A 358 -15.05 0.94 -9.34
N ALA A 359 -14.41 -0.19 -9.70
CA ALA A 359 -14.58 -1.44 -8.97
C ALA A 359 -14.07 -1.36 -7.52
N ALA A 360 -13.16 -0.42 -7.21
CA ALA A 360 -12.59 -0.25 -5.89
C ALA A 360 -13.35 0.73 -4.99
N ILE A 361 -13.80 1.87 -5.53
CA ILE A 361 -14.33 2.99 -4.74
C ILE A 361 -15.74 3.45 -5.13
N GLY A 362 -16.34 2.90 -6.20
CA GLY A 362 -17.62 3.38 -6.74
C GLY A 362 -18.84 3.15 -5.83
N ASP A 363 -18.73 2.31 -4.81
CA ASP A 363 -19.75 2.06 -3.77
C ASP A 363 -19.61 2.96 -2.53
N LEU A 364 -18.59 3.82 -2.46
CA LEU A 364 -18.39 4.71 -1.32
C LEU A 364 -19.35 5.92 -1.38
N PRO A 365 -19.82 6.42 -0.23
CA PRO A 365 -20.66 7.62 -0.18
C PRO A 365 -20.02 8.81 -0.91
N ALA A 366 -20.84 9.68 -1.51
CA ALA A 366 -20.32 10.95 -2.02
C ALA A 366 -20.05 11.92 -0.86
N ILE A 367 -18.94 12.66 -0.94
CA ILE A 367 -18.57 13.68 0.05
C ILE A 367 -18.06 14.94 -0.64
N PRO A 368 -18.28 16.14 -0.06
CA PRO A 368 -17.76 17.37 -0.63
C PRO A 368 -16.24 17.49 -0.40
N SER A 369 -15.60 18.40 -1.13
CA SER A 369 -14.21 18.80 -0.83
C SER A 369 -14.10 19.34 0.59
N GLY A 370 -13.10 18.88 1.35
CA GLY A 370 -12.95 19.20 2.76
C GLY A 370 -13.95 18.52 3.71
N GLY A 371 -14.90 17.74 3.21
CA GLY A 371 -15.92 17.06 4.00
C GLY A 371 -15.66 15.57 4.22
N GLY A 372 -16.71 14.88 4.64
CA GLY A 372 -16.66 13.49 5.09
C GLY A 372 -16.29 13.37 6.57
N ASP A 373 -16.29 12.15 7.10
CA ASP A 373 -16.22 11.89 8.54
C ASP A 373 -15.24 10.78 8.89
N GLN A 374 -14.73 10.84 10.13
CA GLN A 374 -13.85 9.82 10.69
C GLN A 374 -14.58 8.47 10.83
N VAL A 375 -15.87 8.53 11.12
CA VAL A 375 -16.79 7.40 11.23
C VAL A 375 -18.09 7.82 10.56
N MET A 376 -18.54 7.06 9.57
CA MET A 376 -19.87 7.25 8.96
C MET A 376 -20.49 5.91 8.57
N THR A 377 -21.78 5.93 8.29
CA THR A 377 -22.51 4.75 7.81
C THR A 377 -22.49 4.70 6.29
N TYR A 378 -22.26 3.52 5.74
CA TYR A 378 -22.44 3.24 4.32
C TYR A 378 -23.68 2.36 4.12
N ARG A 379 -24.19 2.29 2.89
CA ARG A 379 -25.30 1.40 2.56
C ARG A 379 -24.79 0.07 1.96
N PRO A 380 -25.07 -1.10 2.57
CA PRO A 380 -24.61 -2.39 2.07
C PRO A 380 -25.01 -2.68 0.61
N GLU A 381 -26.19 -2.23 0.20
CA GLU A 381 -26.71 -2.38 -1.16
C GLU A 381 -25.90 -1.64 -2.24
N TRP A 382 -24.98 -0.74 -1.86
CA TRP A 382 -24.07 -0.09 -2.81
C TRP A 382 -22.93 -1.02 -3.27
N THR A 383 -22.68 -2.13 -2.57
CA THR A 383 -21.66 -3.11 -2.95
C THR A 383 -22.04 -3.84 -4.24
N ARG A 384 -21.25 -3.66 -5.29
CA ARG A 384 -21.47 -4.22 -6.62
C ARG A 384 -20.39 -5.19 -7.07
N THR A 385 -19.16 -5.04 -6.59
CA THR A 385 -18.01 -5.84 -7.06
C THR A 385 -17.47 -6.77 -5.96
N ASP A 386 -16.80 -7.84 -6.37
CA ASP A 386 -16.11 -8.73 -5.43
C ASP A 386 -14.97 -8.02 -4.69
N TYR A 387 -14.34 -7.01 -5.30
CA TYR A 387 -13.36 -6.17 -4.61
C TYR A 387 -13.97 -5.34 -3.47
N GLN A 388 -15.18 -4.82 -3.68
CA GLN A 388 -15.91 -4.09 -2.63
C GLN A 388 -16.38 -5.04 -1.53
N ARG A 389 -16.79 -6.26 -1.89
CA ARG A 389 -17.11 -7.31 -0.90
C ARG A 389 -15.88 -7.68 -0.06
N TYR A 390 -14.72 -7.79 -0.70
CA TYR A 390 -13.42 -7.97 -0.04
C TYR A 390 -13.12 -6.80 0.91
N SER A 391 -13.23 -5.57 0.42
CA SER A 391 -12.95 -4.37 1.21
C SER A 391 -13.84 -4.33 2.46
N ARG A 392 -15.12 -4.69 2.33
CA ARG A 392 -16.10 -4.73 3.44
C ARG A 392 -15.98 -5.96 4.35
N GLY A 393 -15.09 -6.91 4.04
CA GLY A 393 -14.91 -8.14 4.83
C GLY A 393 -16.01 -9.19 4.66
N THR A 394 -16.88 -9.02 3.65
CA THR A 394 -17.93 -10.01 3.31
C THR A 394 -17.44 -11.11 2.37
N LEU A 395 -16.24 -10.94 1.81
CA LEU A 395 -15.50 -11.93 1.03
C LEU A 395 -14.07 -11.94 1.55
N ASP A 396 -13.56 -13.10 1.98
CA ASP A 396 -12.17 -13.17 2.44
C ASP A 396 -11.19 -13.06 1.27
N SER A 397 -9.93 -12.71 1.59
CA SER A 397 -8.88 -12.46 0.60
C SER A 397 -8.58 -13.66 -0.30
N GLY A 398 -8.65 -14.88 0.24
CA GLY A 398 -8.42 -16.11 -0.50
C GLY A 398 -9.54 -16.34 -1.50
N SER A 399 -10.79 -16.33 -1.04
CA SER A 399 -11.97 -16.45 -1.90
C SER A 399 -12.03 -15.35 -2.96
N PHE A 400 -11.63 -14.12 -2.63
CA PHE A 400 -11.56 -13.02 -3.59
C PHE A 400 -10.57 -13.31 -4.71
N LEU A 401 -9.34 -13.69 -4.37
CA LEU A 401 -8.30 -13.96 -5.37
C LEU A 401 -8.59 -15.25 -6.17
N ASP A 402 -9.20 -16.25 -5.56
CA ASP A 402 -9.64 -17.46 -6.27
C ASP A 402 -10.69 -17.13 -7.31
N ARG A 403 -11.72 -16.34 -6.96
CA ARG A 403 -12.72 -15.85 -7.92
C ARG A 403 -12.08 -15.00 -9.00
N LEU A 404 -11.14 -14.13 -8.63
CA LEU A 404 -10.40 -13.32 -9.58
C LEU A 404 -9.62 -14.18 -10.57
N SER A 405 -8.99 -15.27 -10.12
CA SER A 405 -8.25 -16.18 -11.02
C SER A 405 -9.16 -16.94 -11.99
N ARG A 406 -10.33 -17.40 -11.54
CA ARG A 406 -11.30 -18.17 -12.36
C ARG A 406 -11.99 -17.37 -13.44
N VAL A 407 -12.14 -16.05 -13.25
CA VAL A 407 -12.67 -15.16 -14.29
C VAL A 407 -11.66 -15.00 -15.45
N ASN A 408 -10.40 -15.41 -15.24
CA ASN A 408 -9.28 -15.18 -16.16
C ASN A 408 -8.62 -16.48 -16.69
N THR A 409 -9.21 -17.63 -16.40
CA THR A 409 -8.92 -18.94 -17.02
C THR A 409 -10.09 -19.33 -17.90
#